data_AF-A0A2S7XZN4-F1
#
_entry.id   AF-A0A2S7XZN4-F1
#
_cell.length_a   1.000
_cell.length_b   1.000
_cell.length_c   1.000
_cell.angle_alpha   90.00
_cell.angle_beta   90.00
_cell.angle_gamma   90.00
#
_symmetry.space_group_name_H-M   'P 1'
#
loop_
_entity.id
_entity.type
_entity.pdbx_description
1 polymer ?
#
loop_
_entity_poly.entity_id
_entity_poly.type
_entity_poly.pdbx_seq_one_letter_code
_entity_poly.pdbx_strand_id
1 'polypeptide(L)'
;MPAEPPADTLESWHSDTSSLVAAIESEENKLVSRHFPHLQEQFYLSINAQKGELEDLICNLLQVPSCRIIPSRLWRSGSFNVAVLVRLPFGKNVYLRLPFLHRIGEHTFPGNVEEKICTEVATYLWLQEHCPDVPIPSLYAFGLPDGSIFTCPENTPWRWRLGKHFDRIVAFLLGRPPPIKYMRHSIRHSLSSGFLLISEAQGKSLALSWHKHYHDRSYTENLFRGLARITLSMNATPLPRIGSLSLHRDTISLSNRPLNLFMHMAENEGVSLRVPRQRTYLEVESYLSDLLSLQDAKLQEQPNSILDTEDGRRQMAAIVALRATMHRFIDPDLRQGPFYLTLTDLHQSNIFVDEQWNIKAIIDLEWTHTLPAEMQTPPYWLTSRAVDGLREPHHLEEYQKALEEYLRVYRDEEIKRNGSTRQADLQRRTWHSGSFWFFKAATIPKGMYNIFNGHIQPMFNEYHSEMSIFNDVFYWYWGLQASDLIDRKLEEREKYVNELRKAHYADKDDD
;
A
#
# COMPACT_ATOMS: atom_id res chain seq x y z
N MET A 1 30.43 15.45 6.48
CA MET A 1 29.93 15.03 5.16
C MET A 1 28.78 14.07 5.41
N PRO A 2 27.54 14.42 5.05
CA PRO A 2 26.37 13.62 5.40
C PRO A 2 26.19 12.45 4.42
N ALA A 3 25.95 11.26 4.97
CA ALA A 3 25.52 10.08 4.24
C ALA A 3 24.03 10.21 3.85
N GLU A 4 23.71 9.85 2.61
CA GLU A 4 22.37 9.87 2.03
C GLU A 4 21.43 8.84 2.70
N PRO A 5 20.12 9.11 2.79
CA PRO A 5 19.13 8.11 3.16
C PRO A 5 18.97 7.08 2.02
N PRO A 6 18.44 5.87 2.27
CA PRO A 6 18.22 4.89 1.21
C PRO A 6 17.21 5.47 0.21
N ALA A 7 17.72 5.80 -0.98
CA ALA A 7 16.93 6.19 -2.13
C ALA A 7 16.31 4.93 -2.72
N ASP A 8 15.03 4.68 -2.44
CA ASP A 8 14.20 4.03 -3.44
C ASP A 8 13.63 5.13 -4.34
N THR A 9 13.88 4.96 -5.65
CA THR A 9 13.39 5.76 -6.78
C THR A 9 14.05 7.12 -7.04
N LEU A 10 15.37 7.10 -7.27
CA LEU A 10 16.06 7.94 -8.26
C LEU A 10 17.49 7.40 -8.41
N GLU A 11 17.64 6.26 -9.08
CA GLU A 11 18.96 5.77 -9.49
C GLU A 11 19.55 6.76 -10.50
N SER A 12 20.61 7.44 -10.10
CA SER A 12 21.49 8.17 -11.01
C SER A 12 22.22 7.15 -11.87
N TRP A 13 22.09 7.32 -13.18
CA TRP A 13 22.72 6.47 -14.19
C TRP A 13 24.23 6.71 -14.20
N HIS A 14 25.00 5.96 -13.42
CA HIS A 14 26.46 5.93 -13.58
C HIS A 14 27.00 4.50 -13.69
N SER A 15 27.83 4.32 -14.73
CA SER A 15 28.31 3.06 -15.34
C SER A 15 27.30 2.43 -16.32
N ASP A 16 27.39 2.79 -17.59
CA ASP A 16 26.46 2.46 -18.69
C ASP A 16 26.23 0.97 -18.96
N THR A 17 27.16 0.10 -18.55
CA THR A 17 26.98 -1.35 -18.63
C THR A 17 26.34 -1.90 -17.35
N SER A 18 26.61 -1.26 -16.21
CA SER A 18 26.06 -1.65 -14.91
C SER A 18 24.56 -1.37 -14.82
N SER A 19 24.07 -0.30 -15.45
CA SER A 19 22.65 0.06 -15.47
C SER A 19 21.81 -0.91 -16.30
N LEU A 20 22.30 -1.35 -17.46
CA LEU A 20 21.62 -2.35 -18.29
C LEU A 20 21.64 -3.75 -17.65
N VAL A 21 22.77 -4.15 -17.07
CA VAL A 21 22.87 -5.43 -16.34
C VAL A 21 21.89 -5.45 -15.16
N ALA A 22 21.87 -4.38 -14.35
CA ALA A 22 20.91 -4.24 -13.26
C ALA A 22 19.45 -4.27 -13.75
N ALA A 23 19.15 -3.66 -14.89
CA ALA A 23 17.81 -3.69 -15.49
C ALA A 23 17.40 -5.09 -15.99
N ILE A 24 18.35 -5.88 -16.51
CA ILE A 24 18.11 -7.26 -16.98
C ILE A 24 17.92 -8.23 -15.81
N GLU A 25 18.67 -8.03 -14.72
CA GLU A 25 18.59 -8.84 -13.50
C GLU A 25 17.40 -8.45 -12.61
N SER A 26 16.77 -7.30 -12.86
CA SER A 26 15.62 -6.85 -12.10
C SER A 26 14.39 -7.74 -12.33
N GLU A 27 13.71 -8.08 -11.23
CA GLU A 27 12.39 -8.70 -11.24
C GLU A 27 11.27 -7.75 -11.68
N GLU A 28 11.51 -6.43 -11.68
CA GLU A 28 10.54 -5.44 -12.12
C GLU A 28 10.53 -5.33 -13.64
N ASN A 29 9.38 -5.02 -14.23
CA ASN A 29 9.29 -4.77 -15.66
C ASN A 29 9.85 -3.37 -16.00
N LYS A 30 11.16 -3.31 -16.29
CA LYS A 30 11.87 -2.07 -16.57
C LYS A 30 11.47 -1.41 -17.88
N LEU A 31 10.91 -2.14 -18.84
CA LEU A 31 10.34 -1.56 -20.07
C LEU A 31 9.15 -0.66 -19.75
N VAL A 32 8.26 -1.11 -18.85
CA VAL A 32 7.12 -0.30 -18.41
C VAL A 32 7.61 0.89 -17.59
N SER A 33 8.54 0.67 -16.64
CA SER A 33 8.94 1.73 -15.72
C SER A 33 9.74 2.86 -16.35
N ARG A 34 10.42 2.58 -17.46
CA ARG A 34 11.19 3.57 -18.21
C ARG A 34 10.34 4.75 -18.70
N HIS A 35 9.08 4.52 -19.04
CA HIS A 35 8.20 5.59 -19.55
C HIS A 35 7.67 6.52 -18.46
N PHE A 36 7.77 6.14 -17.18
CA PHE A 36 7.16 6.88 -16.08
C PHE A 36 7.67 8.33 -15.93
N PRO A 37 8.98 8.64 -16.00
CA PRO A 37 9.45 10.02 -15.86
C PRO A 37 8.87 10.95 -16.92
N HIS A 38 8.82 10.50 -18.18
CA HIS A 38 8.25 11.28 -19.27
C HIS A 38 6.73 11.49 -19.10
N LEU A 39 5.98 10.44 -18.74
CA LEU A 39 4.55 10.53 -18.48
C LEU A 39 4.23 11.42 -17.27
N GLN A 40 5.08 11.42 -16.25
CA GLN A 40 4.98 12.31 -15.11
C GLN A 40 5.21 13.78 -15.51
N GLU A 41 6.21 14.05 -16.35
CA GLU A 41 6.45 15.40 -16.88
C GLU A 41 5.26 15.91 -17.69
N GLN A 42 4.75 15.10 -18.62
CA GLN A 42 3.53 15.43 -19.38
C GLN A 42 2.35 15.75 -18.46
N PHE A 43 2.17 14.96 -17.40
CA PHE A 43 1.12 15.19 -16.41
C PHE A 43 1.32 16.51 -15.64
N TYR A 44 2.56 16.86 -15.31
CA TYR A 44 2.85 18.14 -14.65
C TYR A 44 2.59 19.33 -15.57
N LEU A 45 2.91 19.19 -16.86
CA LEU A 45 2.58 20.19 -17.87
C LEU A 45 1.07 20.36 -18.02
N SER A 46 0.29 19.27 -18.01
CA SER A 46 -1.18 19.37 -18.09
C SER A 46 -1.79 20.07 -16.87
N ILE A 47 -1.26 19.81 -15.65
CA ILE A 47 -1.71 20.51 -14.44
C ILE A 47 -1.38 22.01 -14.53
N ASN A 48 -0.17 22.35 -14.99
CA ASN A 48 0.24 23.75 -15.14
C ASN A 48 -0.61 24.49 -16.20
N ALA A 49 -1.02 23.82 -17.28
CA ALA A 49 -1.90 24.39 -18.29
C ALA A 49 -3.30 24.73 -17.73
N GLN A 50 -3.80 23.93 -16.79
CA GLN A 50 -5.12 24.11 -16.16
C GLN A 50 -5.07 24.87 -14.83
N LYS A 51 -3.94 25.51 -14.52
CA LYS A 51 -3.67 26.11 -13.21
C LYS A 51 -4.75 27.11 -12.76
N GLY A 52 -5.20 27.99 -13.66
CA GLY A 52 -6.21 29.01 -13.33
C GLY A 52 -7.54 28.39 -12.93
N GLU A 53 -8.04 27.42 -13.71
CA GLU A 53 -9.28 26.70 -13.41
C GLU A 53 -9.19 25.93 -12.08
N LEU A 54 -8.03 25.34 -11.79
CA LEU A 54 -7.79 24.64 -10.53
C LEU A 54 -7.75 25.59 -9.33
N GLU A 55 -7.12 26.75 -9.46
CA GLU A 55 -7.10 27.78 -8.42
C GLU A 55 -8.52 28.29 -8.13
N ASP A 56 -9.32 28.56 -9.15
CA ASP A 56 -10.71 28.98 -9.01
C ASP A 56 -11.58 27.89 -8.35
N LEU A 57 -11.41 26.63 -8.78
CA LEU A 57 -12.07 25.48 -8.18
C LEU A 57 -11.74 25.39 -6.68
N ILE A 58 -10.45 25.43 -6.32
CA ILE A 58 -10.01 25.32 -4.92
C ILE A 58 -10.55 26.49 -4.08
N CYS A 59 -10.54 27.72 -4.62
CA CYS A 59 -11.11 28.88 -3.94
C CYS A 59 -12.59 28.68 -3.62
N ASN A 60 -13.35 28.18 -4.59
CA ASN A 60 -14.77 27.87 -4.43
C ASN A 60 -15.02 26.77 -3.39
N LEU A 61 -14.21 25.69 -3.39
CA LEU A 61 -14.38 24.57 -2.47
C LEU A 61 -14.01 24.92 -1.02
N LEU A 62 -13.01 25.77 -0.84
CA LEU A 62 -12.53 26.19 0.48
C LEU A 62 -13.18 27.50 0.98
N GLN A 63 -13.96 28.18 0.14
CA GLN A 63 -14.56 29.49 0.43
C GLN A 63 -13.50 30.54 0.81
N VAL A 64 -12.39 30.58 0.05
CA VAL A 64 -11.29 31.54 0.24
C VAL A 64 -11.21 32.52 -0.94
N PRO A 65 -10.77 33.77 -0.72
CA PRO A 65 -10.78 34.79 -1.78
C PRO A 65 -9.77 34.55 -2.89
N SER A 66 -8.66 33.88 -2.59
CA SER A 66 -7.62 33.53 -3.57
C SER A 66 -6.78 32.37 -3.05
N CYS A 67 -6.18 31.62 -3.97
CA CYS A 67 -5.16 30.65 -3.66
C CYS A 67 -4.10 30.66 -4.79
N ARG A 68 -2.93 30.10 -4.52
CA ARG A 68 -1.85 30.02 -5.50
C ARG A 68 -1.25 28.62 -5.52
N ILE A 69 -1.34 27.95 -6.65
CA ILE A 69 -0.58 26.74 -6.93
C ILE A 69 0.90 27.12 -7.09
N ILE A 70 1.72 26.50 -6.25
CA ILE A 70 3.17 26.71 -6.22
C ILE A 70 3.82 25.99 -7.41
N PRO A 71 4.97 26.45 -7.95
CA PRO A 71 5.63 25.77 -9.08
C PRO A 71 5.94 24.28 -8.82
N SER A 72 5.88 23.47 -9.88
CA SER A 72 6.01 22.00 -9.83
C SER A 72 7.28 21.47 -9.16
N ARG A 73 8.37 22.25 -9.19
CA ARG A 73 9.63 21.92 -8.49
C ARG A 73 9.51 21.76 -6.97
N LEU A 74 8.42 22.27 -6.37
CA LEU A 74 8.14 22.18 -4.93
C LEU A 74 7.01 21.19 -4.61
N TRP A 75 6.44 20.52 -5.61
CA TRP A 75 5.45 19.47 -5.37
C TRP A 75 6.10 18.26 -4.73
N ARG A 76 5.30 17.48 -4.02
CA ARG A 76 5.71 16.17 -3.52
C ARG A 76 5.11 15.12 -4.44
N SER A 77 5.85 14.06 -4.73
CA SER A 77 5.35 12.91 -5.48
C SER A 77 5.74 11.63 -4.76
N GLY A 78 4.77 10.72 -4.65
CA GLY A 78 5.02 9.33 -4.29
C GLY A 78 4.90 8.44 -5.53
N SER A 79 4.84 7.13 -5.30
CA SER A 79 4.75 6.13 -6.37
C SER A 79 3.45 6.19 -7.19
N PHE A 80 2.34 6.65 -6.62
CA PHE A 80 1.01 6.60 -7.26
C PHE A 80 0.31 7.95 -7.36
N ASN A 81 0.83 8.99 -6.70
CA ASN A 81 0.16 10.29 -6.65
C ASN A 81 1.17 11.43 -6.64
N VAL A 82 0.77 12.54 -7.22
CA VAL A 82 1.38 13.85 -6.98
C VAL A 82 0.56 14.61 -5.94
N ALA A 83 1.23 15.27 -5.01
CA ALA A 83 0.67 16.23 -4.07
C ALA A 83 1.13 17.64 -4.48
N VAL A 84 0.25 18.32 -5.21
CA VAL A 84 0.42 19.69 -5.69
C VAL A 84 0.27 20.63 -4.50
N LEU A 85 1.30 21.41 -4.23
CA LEU A 85 1.31 22.38 -3.13
C LEU A 85 0.53 23.63 -3.50
N VAL A 86 -0.50 23.95 -2.71
CA VAL A 86 -1.35 25.12 -2.87
C VAL A 86 -1.25 26.01 -1.64
N ARG A 87 -0.92 27.28 -1.86
CA ARG A 87 -0.83 28.28 -0.80
C ARG A 87 -2.13 29.07 -0.71
N LEU A 88 -2.72 29.05 0.47
CA LEU A 88 -3.90 29.83 0.83
C LEU A 88 -3.48 31.19 1.43
N PRO A 89 -4.44 32.12 1.63
CA PRO A 89 -4.18 33.36 2.34
C PRO A 89 -3.67 33.10 3.76
N PHE A 90 -2.98 34.08 4.35
CA PHE A 90 -2.38 33.98 5.69
C PHE A 90 -1.31 32.89 5.84
N GLY A 91 -0.76 32.38 4.73
CA GLY A 91 0.39 31.48 4.73
C GLY A 91 0.06 30.01 5.02
N LYS A 92 -1.23 29.63 5.05
CA LYS A 92 -1.63 28.23 5.21
C LYS A 92 -1.39 27.44 3.92
N ASN A 93 -0.90 26.22 4.03
CA ASN A 93 -0.74 25.31 2.89
C ASN A 93 -1.82 24.23 2.88
N VAL A 94 -2.22 23.84 1.68
CA VAL A 94 -3.04 22.65 1.41
C VAL A 94 -2.44 21.89 0.23
N TYR A 95 -2.76 20.61 0.13
CA TYR A 95 -2.25 19.74 -0.92
C TYR A 95 -3.41 19.23 -1.76
N LEU A 96 -3.33 19.47 -3.07
CA LEU A 96 -4.17 18.84 -4.08
C LEU A 96 -3.49 17.54 -4.50
N ARG A 97 -4.01 16.41 -4.05
CA ARG A 97 -3.52 15.07 -4.36
C ARG A 97 -4.22 14.52 -5.61
N LEU A 98 -3.44 14.13 -6.60
CA LEU A 98 -3.91 13.60 -7.89
C LEU A 98 -3.23 12.26 -8.18
N PRO A 99 -4.00 11.19 -8.49
CA PRO A 99 -3.43 9.91 -8.90
C PRO A 99 -2.72 9.98 -10.26
N PHE A 100 -1.62 9.25 -10.39
CA PHE A 100 -0.95 9.00 -11.66
C PHE A 100 -1.65 7.85 -12.41
N LEU A 101 -2.40 8.18 -13.46
CA LEU A 101 -3.12 7.19 -14.28
C LEU A 101 -2.18 6.11 -14.87
N HIS A 102 -0.95 6.49 -15.21
CA HIS A 102 0.09 5.61 -15.76
C HIS A 102 0.80 4.72 -14.72
N ARG A 103 0.45 4.84 -13.43
CA ARG A 103 1.01 4.04 -12.33
C ARG A 103 0.02 3.07 -11.72
N ILE A 104 -1.24 3.12 -12.13
CA ILE A 104 -2.35 2.33 -11.56
C ILE A 104 -2.99 1.39 -12.58
N GLY A 105 -2.45 1.31 -13.80
CA GLY A 105 -2.97 0.45 -14.87
C GLY A 105 -4.29 0.93 -15.49
N GLU A 106 -4.66 2.22 -15.38
CA GLU A 106 -5.96 2.72 -15.85
C GLU A 106 -6.19 2.51 -17.36
N HIS A 107 -5.11 2.60 -18.17
CA HIS A 107 -5.21 2.39 -19.61
C HIS A 107 -5.51 0.93 -20.00
N THR A 108 -4.95 -0.02 -19.26
CA THR A 108 -5.13 -1.46 -19.51
C THR A 108 -6.38 -2.00 -18.83
N PHE A 109 -6.67 -1.50 -17.62
CA PHE A 109 -7.78 -1.92 -16.76
C PHE A 109 -8.59 -0.69 -16.31
N PRO A 110 -9.49 -0.16 -17.16
CA PRO A 110 -10.30 1.01 -16.83
C PRO A 110 -11.11 0.85 -15.54
N GLY A 111 -11.19 1.94 -14.76
CA GLY A 111 -11.85 2.00 -13.46
C GLY A 111 -10.91 1.82 -12.27
N ASN A 112 -9.61 1.55 -12.49
CA ASN A 112 -8.61 1.42 -11.43
C ASN A 112 -8.44 2.71 -10.64
N VAL A 113 -8.54 3.85 -11.31
CA VAL A 113 -8.51 5.18 -10.67
C VAL A 113 -9.72 5.41 -9.79
N GLU A 114 -10.91 4.98 -10.22
CA GLU A 114 -12.14 5.11 -9.46
C GLU A 114 -12.10 4.22 -8.22
N GLU A 115 -11.71 2.95 -8.37
CA GLU A 115 -11.55 2.02 -7.24
C GLU A 115 -10.58 2.58 -6.20
N LYS A 116 -9.41 3.05 -6.64
CA LYS A 116 -8.41 3.65 -5.76
C LYS A 116 -8.95 4.87 -4.99
N ILE A 117 -9.51 5.86 -5.70
CA ILE A 117 -10.03 7.08 -5.04
C ILE A 117 -11.18 6.77 -4.11
N CYS A 118 -12.13 5.93 -4.54
CA CYS A 118 -13.29 5.58 -3.72
C CYS A 118 -12.86 4.86 -2.43
N THR A 119 -11.81 4.03 -2.47
CA THR A 119 -11.26 3.38 -1.28
C THR A 119 -10.48 4.35 -0.38
N GLU A 120 -9.66 5.23 -0.95
CA GLU A 120 -8.91 6.23 -0.18
C GLU A 120 -9.86 7.22 0.54
N VAL A 121 -10.85 7.75 -0.18
CA VAL A 121 -11.87 8.65 0.39
C VAL A 121 -12.69 7.94 1.45
N ALA A 122 -13.16 6.71 1.19
CA ALA A 122 -13.92 5.96 2.19
C ALA A 122 -13.12 5.72 3.47
N THR A 123 -11.81 5.49 3.35
CA THR A 123 -10.91 5.33 4.50
C THR A 123 -10.79 6.61 5.31
N TYR A 124 -10.57 7.77 4.66
CA TYR A 124 -10.57 9.07 5.34
C TYR A 124 -11.85 9.29 6.15
N LEU A 125 -13.00 9.10 5.50
CA LEU A 125 -14.31 9.33 6.12
C LEU A 125 -14.58 8.36 7.27
N TRP A 126 -14.20 7.09 7.11
CA TRP A 126 -14.40 6.08 8.15
C TRP A 126 -13.54 6.36 9.38
N LEU A 127 -12.25 6.69 9.19
CA LEU A 127 -11.34 7.02 10.29
C LEU A 127 -11.78 8.28 11.03
N GLN A 128 -12.20 9.34 10.31
CA GLN A 128 -12.72 10.56 10.93
C GLN A 128 -13.97 10.31 11.80
N GLU A 129 -14.78 9.30 11.46
CA GLU A 129 -16.02 8.98 12.18
C GLU A 129 -15.81 7.98 13.32
N HIS A 130 -14.95 6.97 13.15
CA HIS A 130 -14.82 5.84 14.09
C HIS A 130 -13.51 5.87 14.91
N CYS A 131 -12.47 6.54 14.41
CA CYS A 131 -11.14 6.56 15.02
C CYS A 131 -10.56 7.99 15.06
N PRO A 132 -11.22 8.97 15.73
CA PRO A 132 -10.82 10.37 15.71
C PRO A 132 -9.47 10.66 16.40
N ASP A 133 -8.95 9.71 17.18
CA ASP A 133 -7.63 9.74 17.80
C ASP A 133 -6.50 9.30 16.85
N VAL A 134 -6.82 8.71 15.69
CA VAL A 134 -5.83 8.38 14.66
C VAL A 134 -5.47 9.67 13.90
N PRO A 135 -4.22 10.15 13.99
CA PRO A 135 -3.85 11.42 13.42
C PRO A 135 -3.69 11.30 11.91
N ILE A 136 -4.64 11.85 11.14
CA ILE A 136 -4.58 11.93 9.68
C ILE A 136 -4.82 13.37 9.22
N PRO A 137 -4.30 13.78 8.04
CA PRO A 137 -4.66 15.07 7.45
C PRO A 137 -6.17 15.27 7.34
N SER A 138 -6.62 16.52 7.46
CA SER A 138 -8.02 16.85 7.24
C SER A 138 -8.33 16.78 5.74
N LEU A 139 -9.34 16.00 5.36
CA LEU A 139 -9.89 15.99 4.01
C LEU A 139 -10.87 17.17 3.86
N TYR A 140 -10.53 18.17 3.05
CA TYR A 140 -11.38 19.34 2.85
C TYR A 140 -12.38 19.16 1.71
N ALA A 141 -11.96 18.50 0.64
CA ALA A 141 -12.80 18.20 -0.51
C ALA A 141 -12.23 17.00 -1.28
N PHE A 142 -13.07 16.37 -2.08
CA PHE A 142 -12.63 15.35 -3.04
C PHE A 142 -13.52 15.38 -4.29
N GLY A 143 -12.96 14.93 -5.40
CA GLY A 143 -13.66 14.73 -6.66
C GLY A 143 -13.48 13.30 -7.16
N LEU A 144 -14.55 12.71 -7.67
CA LEU A 144 -14.54 11.37 -8.25
C LEU A 144 -14.32 11.44 -9.77
N PRO A 145 -13.79 10.39 -10.42
CA PRO A 145 -13.58 10.39 -11.88
C PRO A 145 -14.83 10.67 -12.73
N ASP A 146 -16.04 10.48 -12.19
CA ASP A 146 -17.32 10.85 -12.84
C ASP A 146 -17.60 12.36 -12.89
N GLY A 147 -16.69 13.17 -12.33
CA GLY A 147 -16.76 14.62 -12.23
C GLY A 147 -17.50 15.13 -11.00
N SER A 148 -18.04 14.26 -10.14
CA SER A 148 -18.74 14.68 -8.93
C SER A 148 -17.79 15.22 -7.87
N ILE A 149 -18.22 16.29 -7.17
CA ILE A 149 -17.40 16.97 -6.16
C ILE A 149 -18.12 16.93 -4.81
N PHE A 150 -17.35 16.69 -3.75
CA PHE A 150 -17.80 16.69 -2.38
C PHE A 150 -16.93 17.59 -1.51
N THR A 151 -17.53 18.36 -0.61
CA THR A 151 -16.81 19.24 0.33
C THR A 151 -17.17 18.98 1.77
N CYS A 152 -16.22 19.26 2.66
CA CYS A 152 -16.35 19.17 4.10
C CYS A 152 -17.50 20.07 4.60
N PRO A 153 -18.33 19.61 5.55
CA PRO A 153 -19.50 20.36 6.04
C PRO A 153 -19.17 21.76 6.54
N GLU A 154 -18.01 21.95 7.17
CA GLU A 154 -17.55 23.21 7.76
C GLU A 154 -17.43 24.33 6.73
N ASN A 155 -17.19 23.99 5.46
CA ASN A 155 -17.08 24.93 4.34
C ASN A 155 -18.42 25.18 3.64
N THR A 156 -19.54 24.68 4.19
CA THR A 156 -20.89 24.85 3.59
C THR A 156 -21.82 25.67 4.48
N PRO A 157 -22.83 26.37 3.93
CA PRO A 157 -23.79 27.13 4.73
C PRO A 157 -24.56 26.25 5.73
N TRP A 158 -24.82 26.76 6.93
CA TRP A 158 -25.42 26.01 8.06
C TRP A 158 -26.74 25.28 7.73
N ARG A 159 -27.59 25.86 6.88
CA ARG A 159 -28.89 25.28 6.47
C ARG A 159 -28.73 23.91 5.81
N TRP A 160 -27.68 23.72 5.01
CA TRP A 160 -27.40 22.46 4.33
C TRP A 160 -26.88 21.40 5.30
N ARG A 161 -26.11 21.82 6.32
CA ARG A 161 -25.63 20.92 7.37
C ARG A 161 -26.79 20.33 8.17
N LEU A 162 -27.79 21.16 8.52
CA LEU A 162 -29.00 20.70 9.21
C LEU A 162 -29.81 19.73 8.36
N GLY A 163 -29.99 20.03 7.07
CA GLY A 163 -30.67 19.12 6.13
C GLY A 163 -29.99 17.75 6.09
N LYS A 164 -28.65 17.72 5.94
CA LYS A 164 -27.90 16.46 5.91
C LYS A 164 -27.95 15.70 7.23
N HIS A 165 -27.97 16.41 8.36
CA HIS A 165 -28.15 15.80 9.67
C HIS A 165 -29.52 15.13 9.78
N PHE A 166 -30.57 15.80 9.31
CA PHE A 166 -31.91 15.24 9.25
C PHE A 166 -31.98 14.01 8.32
N ASP A 167 -31.38 14.07 7.13
CA ASP A 167 -31.31 12.92 6.20
C ASP A 167 -30.65 11.70 6.84
N ARG A 168 -29.59 11.91 7.63
CA ARG A 168 -28.91 10.83 8.36
C ARG A 168 -29.79 10.24 9.47
N ILE A 169 -30.55 11.08 10.18
CA ILE A 169 -31.54 10.60 11.18
C ILE A 169 -32.63 9.78 10.50
N VAL A 170 -33.18 10.25 9.38
CA VAL A 170 -34.20 9.52 8.62
C VAL A 170 -33.64 8.21 8.08
N ALA A 171 -32.42 8.18 7.53
CA ALA A 171 -31.77 6.96 7.07
C ALA A 171 -31.62 5.94 8.21
N PHE A 172 -31.18 6.40 9.39
CA PHE A 172 -31.07 5.57 10.58
C PHE A 172 -32.44 5.00 11.01
N LEU A 173 -33.49 5.82 11.06
CA LEU A 173 -34.85 5.37 11.39
C LEU A 173 -35.41 4.36 10.38
N LEU A 174 -34.99 4.44 9.11
CA LEU A 174 -35.38 3.51 8.05
C LEU A 174 -34.47 2.27 7.94
N GLY A 175 -33.49 2.11 8.83
CA GLY A 175 -32.52 0.99 8.79
C GLY A 175 -31.61 1.01 7.56
N ARG A 176 -31.43 2.17 6.92
CA ARG A 176 -30.56 2.36 5.75
C ARG A 176 -29.17 2.82 6.18
N PRO A 177 -28.11 2.48 5.43
CA PRO A 177 -26.78 3.03 5.68
C PRO A 177 -26.82 4.56 5.67
N PRO A 178 -26.23 5.23 6.69
CA PRO A 178 -26.25 6.68 6.75
C PRO A 178 -25.43 7.26 5.60
N PRO A 179 -25.93 8.29 4.89
CA PRO A 179 -25.14 8.96 3.88
C PRO A 179 -23.94 9.68 4.50
N ILE A 180 -22.87 9.86 3.72
CA ILE A 180 -21.65 10.57 4.14
C ILE A 180 -21.98 12.00 4.59
N LYS A 181 -21.16 12.54 5.50
CA LYS A 181 -21.33 13.91 6.01
C LYS A 181 -21.03 14.96 4.94
N TYR A 182 -20.17 14.64 3.98
CA TYR A 182 -19.71 15.58 2.96
C TYR A 182 -20.83 15.92 1.98
N MET A 183 -20.82 17.17 1.51
CA MET A 183 -21.88 17.72 0.67
C MET A 183 -21.50 17.66 -0.80
N ARG A 184 -22.37 17.07 -1.62
CA ARG A 184 -22.21 17.01 -3.07
C ARG A 184 -22.54 18.37 -3.71
N HIS A 185 -21.70 18.81 -4.64
CA HIS A 185 -21.94 20.01 -5.45
C HIS A 185 -22.66 19.68 -6.76
N SER A 186 -23.38 20.66 -7.32
CA SER A 186 -23.96 20.57 -8.67
C SER A 186 -22.93 20.81 -9.78
N ILE A 187 -21.81 21.47 -9.44
CA ILE A 187 -20.69 21.73 -10.33
C ILE A 187 -19.93 20.41 -10.56
N ARG A 188 -19.41 20.25 -11.78
CA ARG A 188 -18.54 19.13 -12.15
C ARG A 188 -17.12 19.60 -12.39
N HIS A 189 -16.14 18.77 -12.05
CA HIS A 189 -14.73 19.01 -12.41
C HIS A 189 -14.35 18.28 -13.70
N SER A 190 -13.26 18.73 -14.33
CA SER A 190 -12.70 18.17 -15.57
C SER A 190 -11.58 17.14 -15.36
N LEU A 191 -11.10 16.98 -14.11
CA LEU A 191 -10.00 16.06 -13.79
C LEU A 191 -10.43 14.59 -13.90
N SER A 192 -9.99 13.91 -14.97
CA SER A 192 -10.27 12.48 -15.20
C SER A 192 -9.72 11.57 -14.11
N SER A 193 -8.63 11.99 -13.44
CA SER A 193 -8.03 11.23 -12.35
C SER A 193 -8.82 11.28 -11.06
N GLY A 194 -9.83 12.15 -10.94
CA GLY A 194 -10.34 12.61 -9.63
C GLY A 194 -9.26 13.32 -8.80
N PHE A 195 -9.62 13.74 -7.59
CA PHE A 195 -8.69 14.45 -6.70
C PHE A 195 -9.08 14.36 -5.22
N LEU A 196 -8.10 14.53 -4.34
CA LEU A 196 -8.32 14.81 -2.91
C LEU A 196 -7.68 16.17 -2.57
N LEU A 197 -8.36 16.97 -1.76
CA LEU A 197 -7.84 18.24 -1.24
C LEU A 197 -7.66 18.10 0.27
N ILE A 198 -6.41 18.00 0.73
CA ILE A 198 -6.08 17.67 2.11
C ILE A 198 -5.25 18.78 2.79
N SER A 199 -5.31 18.83 4.11
CA SER A 199 -4.43 19.71 4.90
C SER A 199 -2.98 19.28 4.83
N GLU A 200 -2.06 20.21 5.12
CA GLU A 200 -0.67 19.86 5.41
C GLU A 200 -0.59 18.89 6.61
N ALA A 201 0.22 17.83 6.47
CA ALA A 201 0.50 16.90 7.55
C ALA A 201 1.30 17.60 8.65
N GLN A 202 0.91 17.40 9.91
CA GLN A 202 1.63 17.98 11.05
C GLN A 202 2.92 17.21 11.32
N GLY A 203 3.98 17.92 11.71
CA GLY A 203 5.29 17.34 12.00
C GLY A 203 6.19 17.21 10.76
N LYS A 204 7.21 16.36 10.86
CA LYS A 204 8.14 16.06 9.77
C LYS A 204 8.13 14.56 9.49
N SER A 205 8.36 14.17 8.24
CA SER A 205 8.47 12.75 7.87
C SER A 205 9.52 12.04 8.73
N LEU A 206 9.15 10.89 9.30
CA LEU A 206 10.00 10.06 10.14
C LEU A 206 11.25 9.60 9.37
N ALA A 207 11.13 9.34 8.06
CA ALA A 207 12.25 8.97 7.19
C ALA A 207 13.42 9.97 7.25
N LEU A 208 13.16 11.27 7.43
CA LEU A 208 14.19 12.31 7.47
C LEU A 208 15.09 12.24 8.71
N SER A 209 14.55 11.76 9.83
CA SER A 209 15.26 11.66 11.11
C SER A 209 15.56 10.22 11.54
N TRP A 210 15.06 9.23 10.79
CA TRP A 210 15.17 7.80 11.08
C TRP A 210 16.60 7.37 11.42
N HIS A 211 17.54 7.54 10.47
CA HIS A 211 18.95 7.14 10.61
C HIS A 211 19.67 7.76 11.81
N LYS A 212 19.15 8.86 12.37
CA LYS A 212 19.76 9.57 13.50
C LYS A 212 19.35 8.98 14.84
N HIS A 213 18.15 8.41 14.94
CA HIS A 213 17.53 8.11 16.23
C HIS A 213 16.95 6.69 16.35
N TYR A 214 16.99 5.85 15.31
CA TYR A 214 16.36 4.51 15.37
C TYR A 214 17.03 3.54 16.36
N HIS A 215 18.26 3.83 16.81
CA HIS A 215 18.93 3.13 17.90
C HIS A 215 18.71 3.75 19.28
N ASP A 216 18.08 4.94 19.35
CA ASP A 216 17.80 5.62 20.61
C ASP A 216 16.46 5.14 21.18
N ARG A 217 16.55 4.48 22.33
CA ARG A 217 15.43 3.87 23.02
C ARG A 217 14.29 4.85 23.36
N SER A 218 14.60 6.11 23.67
CA SER A 218 13.59 7.10 24.02
C SER A 218 12.70 7.43 22.81
N TYR A 219 13.33 7.57 21.65
CA TYR A 219 12.65 7.86 20.39
C TYR A 219 11.85 6.64 19.90
N THR A 220 12.45 5.44 19.91
CA THR A 220 11.76 4.22 19.49
C THR A 220 10.57 3.90 20.39
N GLU A 221 10.68 4.09 21.71
CA GLU A 221 9.58 3.85 22.64
C GLU A 221 8.39 4.78 22.37
N ASN A 222 8.62 6.08 22.11
CA ASN A 222 7.56 7.01 21.74
C ASN A 222 6.89 6.64 20.43
N LEU A 223 7.68 6.25 19.42
CA LEU A 223 7.16 5.79 18.13
C LEU A 223 6.30 4.53 18.31
N PHE A 224 6.80 3.52 19.02
CA PHE A 224 6.10 2.25 19.24
C PHE A 224 4.81 2.46 20.01
N ARG A 225 4.82 3.38 20.99
CA ARG A 225 3.62 3.78 21.73
C ARG A 225 2.59 4.42 20.80
N GLY A 226 3.02 5.29 19.90
CA GLY A 226 2.17 5.89 18.87
C GLY A 226 1.54 4.84 17.94
N LEU A 227 2.37 3.94 17.39
CA LEU A 227 1.92 2.85 16.52
C LEU A 227 0.90 1.95 17.24
N ALA A 228 1.20 1.53 18.47
CA ALA A 228 0.31 0.69 19.27
C ALA A 228 -1.05 1.37 19.50
N ARG A 229 -1.07 2.65 19.90
CA ARG A 229 -2.31 3.40 20.13
C ARG A 229 -3.19 3.49 18.88
N ILE A 230 -2.56 3.73 17.72
CA ILE A 230 -3.26 3.83 16.44
C ILE A 230 -3.88 2.49 16.08
N THR A 231 -3.10 1.40 16.09
CA THR A 231 -3.61 0.05 15.82
C THR A 231 -4.73 -0.33 16.78
N LEU A 232 -4.54 -0.11 18.08
CA LEU A 232 -5.56 -0.41 19.10
C LEU A 232 -6.84 0.41 18.92
N SER A 233 -6.75 1.63 18.40
CA SER A 233 -7.92 2.44 18.08
C SER A 233 -8.68 1.90 16.87
N MET A 234 -7.95 1.59 15.79
CA MET A 234 -8.54 1.00 14.58
C MET A 234 -9.17 -0.37 14.87
N ASN A 235 -8.61 -1.12 15.81
CA ASN A 235 -9.11 -2.42 16.24
C ASN A 235 -10.29 -2.36 17.21
N ALA A 236 -10.76 -1.17 17.60
CA ALA A 236 -11.90 -1.03 18.51
C ALA A 236 -13.20 -1.56 17.91
N THR A 237 -13.34 -1.52 16.57
CA THR A 237 -14.52 -2.01 15.86
C THR A 237 -14.12 -3.10 14.85
N PRO A 238 -14.38 -4.39 15.14
CA PRO A 238 -14.17 -5.44 14.15
C PRO A 238 -15.14 -5.28 12.99
N LEU A 239 -14.69 -5.65 11.80
CA LEU A 239 -15.45 -5.62 10.56
C LEU A 239 -15.87 -7.04 10.15
N PRO A 240 -16.98 -7.21 9.43
CA PRO A 240 -17.60 -8.52 9.22
C PRO A 240 -16.91 -9.40 8.17
N ARG A 241 -15.92 -8.87 7.44
CA ARG A 241 -15.27 -9.56 6.31
C ARG A 241 -13.93 -8.91 5.95
N ILE A 242 -13.12 -9.63 5.17
CA ILE A 242 -11.90 -9.14 4.52
C ILE A 242 -12.30 -8.41 3.22
N GLY A 243 -11.90 -7.14 3.07
CA GLY A 243 -12.25 -6.27 1.95
C GLY A 243 -11.75 -4.84 2.17
N SER A 244 -11.90 -3.99 1.16
CA SER A 244 -11.68 -2.54 1.29
C SER A 244 -13.00 -1.80 1.44
N LEU A 245 -12.95 -0.73 2.23
CA LEU A 245 -14.02 0.25 2.24
C LEU A 245 -14.08 0.93 0.86
N SER A 246 -15.28 1.23 0.40
CA SER A 246 -15.48 1.97 -0.84
C SER A 246 -16.66 2.92 -0.71
N LEU A 247 -16.50 4.10 -1.29
CA LEU A 247 -17.56 5.08 -1.44
C LEU A 247 -18.37 4.73 -2.68
N HIS A 248 -19.65 4.43 -2.49
CA HIS A 248 -20.58 4.27 -3.60
C HIS A 248 -21.69 5.30 -3.48
N ARG A 249 -21.76 6.19 -4.48
CA ARG A 249 -22.65 7.36 -4.50
C ARG A 249 -22.39 8.26 -3.29
N ASP A 250 -23.17 8.08 -2.23
CA ASP A 250 -23.12 8.89 -1.01
C ASP A 250 -23.00 8.00 0.25
N THR A 251 -22.68 6.72 0.12
CA THR A 251 -22.60 5.77 1.25
C THR A 251 -21.30 4.99 1.24
N ILE A 252 -20.74 4.76 2.42
CA ILE A 252 -19.55 3.93 2.61
C ILE A 252 -19.99 2.50 2.89
N SER A 253 -19.36 1.55 2.22
CA SER A 253 -19.60 0.12 2.46
C SER A 253 -18.30 -0.68 2.32
N LEU A 254 -18.22 -1.81 3.03
CA LEU A 254 -17.13 -2.78 2.91
C LEU A 254 -17.46 -3.75 1.77
N SER A 255 -17.31 -3.28 0.53
CA SER A 255 -17.80 -3.96 -0.67
C SER A 255 -16.75 -4.12 -1.77
N ASN A 256 -15.56 -3.58 -1.59
CA ASN A 256 -14.47 -3.72 -2.55
C ASN A 256 -13.50 -4.83 -2.13
N ARG A 257 -12.78 -5.40 -3.11
CA ARG A 257 -11.69 -6.35 -2.86
C ARG A 257 -10.65 -5.73 -1.94
N PRO A 258 -9.91 -6.53 -1.15
CA PRO A 258 -8.79 -6.04 -0.35
C PRO A 258 -7.76 -5.41 -1.29
N LEU A 259 -7.83 -4.09 -1.42
CA LEU A 259 -7.08 -3.34 -2.40
C LEU A 259 -5.66 -3.14 -1.88
N ASN A 260 -4.78 -4.06 -2.28
CA ASN A 260 -3.39 -4.00 -1.88
C ASN A 260 -2.52 -3.33 -2.97
N LEU A 261 -1.40 -2.78 -2.53
CA LEU A 261 -0.41 -2.12 -3.39
C LEU A 261 0.06 -3.01 -4.56
N PHE A 262 0.36 -4.28 -4.28
CA PHE A 262 0.92 -5.20 -5.27
C PHE A 262 -0.07 -5.56 -6.39
N MET A 263 -1.37 -5.53 -6.11
CA MET A 263 -2.41 -5.74 -7.11
C MET A 263 -2.35 -4.64 -8.18
N HIS A 264 -2.28 -3.37 -7.77
CA HIS A 264 -2.16 -2.27 -8.73
C HIS A 264 -0.82 -2.25 -9.44
N MET A 265 0.26 -2.66 -8.78
CA MET A 265 1.56 -2.81 -9.46
C MET A 265 1.47 -3.87 -10.57
N ALA A 266 0.86 -5.02 -10.30
CA ALA A 266 0.67 -6.08 -11.28
C ALA A 266 -0.24 -5.64 -12.44
N GLU A 267 -1.38 -5.02 -12.14
CA GLU A 267 -2.30 -4.49 -13.17
C GLU A 267 -1.64 -3.39 -14.01
N ASN A 268 -0.77 -2.57 -13.40
CA ASN A 268 0.00 -1.56 -14.13
C ASN A 268 1.05 -2.16 -15.07
N GLU A 269 1.55 -3.36 -14.78
CA GLU A 269 2.42 -4.14 -15.66
C GLU A 269 1.63 -4.96 -16.70
N GLY A 270 0.30 -4.84 -16.72
CA GLY A 270 -0.58 -5.55 -17.67
C GLY A 270 -1.02 -6.94 -17.21
N VAL A 271 -0.69 -7.34 -15.97
CA VAL A 271 -1.09 -8.64 -15.41
C VAL A 271 -2.55 -8.59 -14.99
N SER A 272 -3.39 -9.45 -15.57
CA SER A 272 -4.82 -9.52 -15.28
C SER A 272 -5.08 -10.29 -13.99
N LEU A 273 -5.60 -9.58 -12.99
CA LEU A 273 -5.98 -10.21 -11.74
C LEU A 273 -7.37 -10.82 -11.89
N ARG A 274 -7.46 -12.14 -11.74
CA ARG A 274 -8.73 -12.88 -11.77
C ARG A 274 -9.59 -12.67 -10.52
N VAL A 275 -9.36 -11.60 -9.76
CA VAL A 275 -10.08 -11.23 -8.53
C VAL A 275 -11.02 -10.07 -8.87
N PRO A 276 -12.35 -10.30 -8.93
CA PRO A 276 -13.32 -9.25 -9.21
C PRO A 276 -13.27 -8.11 -8.17
N ARG A 277 -13.55 -6.87 -8.59
CA ARG A 277 -13.55 -5.70 -7.70
C ARG A 277 -14.50 -5.86 -6.50
N GLN A 278 -15.63 -6.54 -6.64
CA GLN A 278 -16.59 -6.74 -5.54
C GLN A 278 -16.27 -7.97 -4.64
N ARG A 279 -15.12 -8.62 -4.83
CA ARG A 279 -14.75 -9.84 -4.11
C ARG A 279 -14.34 -9.54 -2.67
N THR A 280 -15.18 -9.93 -1.71
CA THR A 280 -14.85 -9.91 -0.27
C THR A 280 -14.78 -11.33 0.29
N TYR A 281 -14.08 -11.53 1.40
CA TYR A 281 -13.87 -12.85 2.00
C TYR A 281 -14.41 -12.94 3.43
N LEU A 282 -15.07 -14.04 3.75
CA LEU A 282 -15.52 -14.35 5.11
C LEU A 282 -14.51 -15.23 5.86
N GLU A 283 -13.55 -15.82 5.15
CA GLU A 283 -12.56 -16.76 5.68
C GLU A 283 -11.15 -16.43 5.19
N VAL A 284 -10.16 -16.64 6.07
CA VAL A 284 -8.74 -16.33 5.83
C VAL A 284 -8.17 -17.14 4.66
N GLU A 285 -8.48 -18.42 4.57
CA GLU A 285 -7.96 -19.35 3.56
C GLU A 285 -8.29 -18.87 2.14
N SER A 286 -9.55 -18.46 1.91
CA SER A 286 -9.99 -18.00 0.59
C SER A 286 -9.28 -16.71 0.16
N TYR A 287 -8.96 -15.84 1.12
CA TYR A 287 -8.18 -14.63 0.87
C TYR A 287 -6.72 -14.95 0.53
N LEU A 288 -6.07 -15.81 1.31
CA LEU A 288 -4.69 -16.24 1.06
C LEU A 288 -4.55 -17.00 -0.27
N SER A 289 -5.54 -17.82 -0.62
CA SER A 289 -5.59 -18.50 -1.92
C SER A 289 -5.57 -17.51 -3.08
N ASP A 290 -6.34 -16.43 -3.00
CA ASP A 290 -6.38 -15.41 -4.06
C ASP A 290 -5.07 -14.57 -4.07
N LEU A 291 -4.43 -14.34 -2.91
CA LEU A 291 -3.09 -13.72 -2.86
C LEU A 291 -2.00 -14.60 -3.49
N LEU A 292 -2.04 -15.92 -3.28
CA LEU A 292 -1.11 -16.84 -3.95
C LEU A 292 -1.43 -16.98 -5.44
N SER A 293 -2.68 -16.78 -5.84
CA SER A 293 -3.09 -16.77 -7.26
C SER A 293 -2.61 -15.52 -8.00
N LEU A 294 -2.45 -14.39 -7.31
CA LEU A 294 -1.76 -13.19 -7.84
C LEU A 294 -0.32 -13.52 -8.26
N GLN A 295 0.37 -14.35 -7.48
CA GLN A 295 1.74 -14.77 -7.79
C GLN A 295 1.80 -15.71 -9.00
N ASP A 296 0.81 -16.61 -9.15
CA ASP A 296 0.68 -17.42 -10.37
C ASP A 296 0.47 -16.54 -11.60
N ALA A 297 -0.40 -15.53 -11.51
CA ALA A 297 -0.69 -14.61 -12.62
C ALA A 297 0.57 -13.83 -13.01
N LYS A 298 1.34 -13.34 -12.03
CA LYS A 298 2.64 -12.70 -12.26
C LYS A 298 3.60 -13.63 -13.01
N LEU A 299 3.76 -14.88 -12.56
CA LEU A 299 4.60 -15.88 -13.22
C LEU A 299 4.16 -16.14 -14.67
N GLN A 300 2.85 -16.26 -14.91
CA GLN A 300 2.27 -16.59 -16.21
C GLN A 300 2.38 -15.43 -17.22
N GLU A 301 2.13 -14.20 -16.79
CA GLU A 301 1.86 -13.06 -17.67
C GLU A 301 3.02 -12.06 -17.77
N GLN A 302 3.81 -11.86 -16.72
CA GLN A 302 4.90 -10.87 -16.76
C GLN A 302 6.10 -11.40 -17.56
N PRO A 303 6.56 -10.75 -18.65
CA PRO A 303 7.56 -11.32 -19.57
C PRO A 303 8.88 -11.77 -18.93
N ASN A 304 9.36 -11.06 -17.91
CA ASN A 304 10.62 -11.34 -17.21
C ASN A 304 10.44 -12.05 -15.86
N SER A 305 9.33 -12.75 -15.64
CA SER A 305 9.02 -13.40 -14.36
C SER A 305 9.93 -14.58 -13.98
N ILE A 306 10.59 -15.21 -14.96
CA ILE A 306 11.50 -16.35 -14.77
C ILE A 306 12.86 -16.01 -15.38
N LEU A 307 13.92 -16.07 -14.58
CA LEU A 307 15.29 -15.75 -14.99
C LEU A 307 15.94 -16.89 -15.80
N ASP A 308 15.81 -18.10 -15.29
CA ASP A 308 16.32 -19.35 -15.86
C ASP A 308 15.45 -20.54 -15.41
N THR A 309 15.74 -21.74 -15.92
CA THR A 309 14.95 -22.95 -15.60
C THR A 309 14.91 -23.25 -14.10
N GLU A 310 16.00 -23.02 -13.38
CA GLU A 310 16.12 -23.34 -11.96
C GLU A 310 15.33 -22.33 -11.11
N ASP A 311 15.40 -21.04 -11.46
CA ASP A 311 14.55 -19.99 -10.90
C ASP A 311 13.06 -20.31 -11.10
N GLY A 312 12.68 -20.75 -12.31
CA GLY A 312 11.30 -21.17 -12.60
C GLY A 312 10.83 -22.31 -11.70
N ARG A 313 11.65 -23.35 -11.52
CA ARG A 313 11.34 -24.48 -10.62
C ARG A 313 11.21 -24.03 -9.18
N ARG A 314 12.12 -23.19 -8.70
CA ARG A 314 12.14 -22.63 -7.34
C ARG A 314 10.88 -21.83 -7.02
N GLN A 315 10.53 -20.88 -7.88
CA GLN A 315 9.35 -20.04 -7.67
C GLN A 315 8.05 -20.87 -7.69
N MET A 316 7.91 -21.79 -8.65
CA MET A 316 6.74 -22.67 -8.74
C MET A 316 6.62 -23.61 -7.53
N ALA A 317 7.72 -24.25 -7.12
CA ALA A 317 7.74 -25.13 -5.95
C ALA A 317 7.40 -24.39 -4.66
N ALA A 318 7.91 -23.16 -4.48
CA ALA A 318 7.61 -22.33 -3.32
C ALA A 318 6.11 -22.00 -3.24
N ILE A 319 5.47 -21.61 -4.35
CA ILE A 319 4.02 -21.32 -4.37
C ILE A 319 3.20 -22.57 -4.03
N VAL A 320 3.53 -23.73 -4.60
CA VAL A 320 2.86 -25.01 -4.29
C VAL A 320 2.96 -25.32 -2.81
N ALA A 321 4.16 -25.16 -2.24
CA ALA A 321 4.42 -25.46 -0.85
C ALA A 321 3.69 -24.49 0.09
N LEU A 322 3.62 -23.19 -0.24
CA LEU A 322 2.81 -22.22 0.50
C LEU A 322 1.34 -22.64 0.51
N ARG A 323 0.79 -23.10 -0.62
CA ARG A 323 -0.58 -23.64 -0.66
C ARG A 323 -0.74 -24.89 0.21
N ALA A 324 0.17 -25.85 0.08
CA ALA A 324 0.10 -27.12 0.79
C ALA A 324 0.26 -26.97 2.32
N THR A 325 1.05 -26.01 2.77
CA THR A 325 1.39 -25.80 4.19
C THR A 325 0.52 -24.74 4.88
N MET A 326 -0.37 -24.06 4.16
CA MET A 326 -1.23 -22.99 4.68
C MET A 326 -1.94 -23.34 5.99
N HIS A 327 -2.48 -24.56 6.09
CA HIS A 327 -3.21 -25.04 7.26
C HIS A 327 -2.39 -25.03 8.56
N ARG A 328 -1.05 -24.98 8.48
CA ARG A 328 -0.15 -24.92 9.64
C ARG A 328 -0.06 -23.51 10.25
N PHE A 329 -0.34 -22.48 9.46
CA PHE A 329 -0.09 -21.08 9.82
C PHE A 329 -1.35 -20.27 10.14
N ILE A 330 -2.53 -20.89 9.98
CA ILE A 330 -3.83 -20.28 10.30
C ILE A 330 -4.34 -20.91 11.59
N ASP A 331 -4.73 -20.08 12.56
CA ASP A 331 -5.42 -20.55 13.76
C ASP A 331 -6.88 -20.92 13.39
N PRO A 332 -7.31 -22.18 13.58
CA PRO A 332 -8.67 -22.61 13.29
C PRO A 332 -9.74 -21.76 13.99
N ASP A 333 -9.43 -21.21 15.17
CA ASP A 333 -10.37 -20.41 15.97
C ASP A 333 -10.52 -18.97 15.43
N LEU A 334 -9.62 -18.54 14.54
CA LEU A 334 -9.60 -17.17 13.97
C LEU A 334 -9.92 -17.12 12.47
N ARG A 335 -10.28 -18.25 11.86
CA ARG A 335 -10.60 -18.38 10.42
C ARG A 335 -11.65 -17.40 9.92
N GLN A 336 -12.66 -17.11 10.73
CA GLN A 336 -13.77 -16.23 10.39
C GLN A 336 -13.67 -14.85 11.07
N GLY A 337 -12.47 -14.52 11.55
CA GLY A 337 -12.14 -13.25 12.18
C GLY A 337 -11.78 -13.38 13.67
N PRO A 338 -11.66 -12.25 14.37
CA PRO A 338 -12.07 -10.91 13.94
C PRO A 338 -11.21 -10.33 12.81
N PHE A 339 -11.82 -9.50 11.97
CA PHE A 339 -11.15 -8.72 10.94
C PHE A 339 -11.09 -7.25 11.34
N TYR A 340 -9.96 -6.59 11.11
CA TYR A 340 -9.76 -5.20 11.48
C TYR A 340 -9.25 -4.38 10.31
N LEU A 341 -9.73 -3.13 10.19
CA LEU A 341 -9.19 -2.19 9.24
C LEU A 341 -7.71 -1.93 9.55
N THR A 342 -6.84 -2.09 8.55
CA THR A 342 -5.39 -2.01 8.74
C THR A 342 -4.74 -1.13 7.68
N LEU A 343 -3.86 -0.23 8.12
CA LEU A 343 -3.00 0.58 7.26
C LEU A 343 -1.86 -0.31 6.73
N THR A 344 -2.04 -0.93 5.57
CA THR A 344 -1.12 -1.97 5.08
C THR A 344 0.18 -1.43 4.48
N ASP A 345 0.20 -0.14 4.09
CA ASP A 345 1.37 0.54 3.54
C ASP A 345 1.96 1.56 4.53
N LEU A 346 1.98 1.20 5.82
CA LEU A 346 2.53 2.06 6.87
C LEU A 346 4.03 1.83 7.00
N HIS A 347 4.84 2.82 6.60
CA HIS A 347 6.31 2.83 6.74
C HIS A 347 6.83 4.25 7.06
N GLN A 348 8.14 4.41 7.24
CA GLN A 348 8.74 5.66 7.75
C GLN A 348 8.42 6.90 6.90
N SER A 349 8.20 6.76 5.60
CA SER A 349 7.87 7.89 4.73
C SER A 349 6.44 8.38 4.92
N ASN A 350 5.53 7.49 5.34
CA ASN A 350 4.10 7.76 5.52
C ASN A 350 3.75 8.21 6.95
N ILE A 351 4.72 8.19 7.87
CA ILE A 351 4.58 8.63 9.26
C ILE A 351 5.23 9.99 9.45
N PHE A 352 4.50 10.94 10.01
CA PHE A 352 5.00 12.25 10.40
C PHE A 352 5.05 12.36 11.92
N VAL A 353 6.15 12.90 12.44
CA VAL A 353 6.45 12.97 13.87
C VAL A 353 6.90 14.36 14.32
N ASP A 354 6.81 14.63 15.62
CA ASP A 354 7.51 15.75 16.27
C ASP A 354 8.98 15.43 16.56
N GLU A 355 9.67 16.37 17.21
CA GLU A 355 11.09 16.25 17.57
C GLU A 355 11.40 15.09 18.53
N GLN A 356 10.40 14.44 19.14
CA GLN A 356 10.56 13.30 20.04
C GLN A 356 9.95 11.99 19.50
N TRP A 357 9.70 11.93 18.19
CA TRP A 357 9.09 10.77 17.51
C TRP A 357 7.65 10.44 17.95
N ASN A 358 6.92 11.39 18.53
CA ASN A 358 5.48 11.21 18.70
C ASN A 358 4.79 11.40 17.35
N ILE A 359 3.95 10.44 16.95
CA ILE A 359 3.21 10.48 15.70
C ILE A 359 2.22 11.65 15.70
N LYS A 360 2.30 12.49 14.67
CA LYS A 360 1.46 13.69 14.46
C LYS A 360 0.56 13.60 13.24
N ALA A 361 0.92 12.79 12.25
CA ALA A 361 0.06 12.47 11.11
C ALA A 361 0.50 11.17 10.43
N ILE A 362 -0.45 10.46 9.86
CA ILE A 362 -0.26 9.38 8.90
C ILE A 362 -0.88 9.80 7.57
N ILE A 363 -0.13 9.62 6.49
CA ILE A 363 -0.57 9.89 5.11
C ILE A 363 -0.70 8.59 4.32
N ASP A 364 -1.11 8.71 3.04
CA ASP A 364 -1.18 7.61 2.08
C ASP A 364 -2.09 6.45 2.53
N LEU A 365 -3.40 6.75 2.60
CA LEU A 365 -4.42 5.83 3.13
C LEU A 365 -5.05 4.90 2.08
N GLU A 366 -4.59 4.97 0.84
CA GLU A 366 -5.23 4.37 -0.35
C GLU A 366 -5.25 2.84 -0.38
N TRP A 367 -4.29 2.18 0.27
CA TRP A 367 -4.20 0.71 0.31
C TRP A 367 -4.83 0.08 1.55
N THR A 368 -5.50 0.89 2.36
CA THR A 368 -6.14 0.43 3.60
C THR A 368 -7.25 -0.57 3.30
N HIS A 369 -7.19 -1.72 3.95
CA HIS A 369 -8.21 -2.76 3.87
C HIS A 369 -8.27 -3.56 5.16
N THR A 370 -9.28 -4.40 5.30
CA THR A 370 -9.42 -5.24 6.49
C THR A 370 -8.53 -6.46 6.39
N LEU A 371 -7.84 -6.78 7.49
CA LEU A 371 -7.01 -7.97 7.62
C LEU A 371 -7.52 -8.85 8.78
N PRO A 372 -7.31 -10.17 8.70
CA PRO A 372 -7.39 -11.05 9.86
C PRO A 372 -6.50 -10.55 10.99
N ALA A 373 -6.95 -10.74 12.23
CA ALA A 373 -6.18 -10.35 13.41
C ALA A 373 -4.74 -10.93 13.42
N GLU A 374 -4.56 -12.17 12.93
CA GLU A 374 -3.25 -12.82 12.83
C GLU A 374 -2.32 -12.15 11.80
N MET A 375 -2.89 -11.51 10.78
CA MET A 375 -2.14 -10.82 9.73
C MET A 375 -1.76 -9.38 10.11
N GLN A 376 -2.25 -8.85 11.25
CA GLN A 376 -1.80 -7.58 11.81
C GLN A 376 -0.45 -7.74 12.52
N THR A 377 0.55 -8.14 11.74
CA THR A 377 1.90 -8.40 12.21
C THR A 377 2.65 -7.12 12.57
N PRO A 378 3.62 -7.18 13.49
CA PRO A 378 4.57 -6.11 13.73
C PRO A 378 5.23 -5.58 12.44
N PRO A 379 5.58 -4.29 12.37
CA PRO A 379 6.28 -3.76 11.20
C PRO A 379 7.62 -4.48 10.99
N TYR A 380 7.93 -4.88 9.76
CA TYR A 380 9.23 -5.50 9.45
C TYR A 380 10.36 -4.46 9.31
N TRP A 381 10.02 -3.23 8.99
CA TRP A 381 10.96 -2.13 8.74
C TRP A 381 11.55 -1.50 10.00
N LEU A 382 11.30 -2.05 11.20
CA LEU A 382 11.82 -1.54 12.47
C LEU A 382 13.36 -1.43 12.50
N THR A 383 14.05 -2.20 11.67
CA THR A 383 15.52 -2.19 11.51
C THR A 383 15.98 -1.68 10.15
N SER A 384 15.10 -0.98 9.41
CA SER A 384 15.37 -0.46 8.04
C SER A 384 15.65 -1.53 6.98
N ARG A 385 15.22 -2.77 7.21
CA ARG A 385 15.44 -3.88 6.29
C ARG A 385 14.16 -4.27 5.57
N ALA A 386 14.32 -4.70 4.33
CA ALA A 386 13.28 -5.46 3.64
C ALA A 386 13.07 -6.79 4.37
N VAL A 387 11.84 -7.30 4.33
CA VAL A 387 11.46 -8.50 5.08
C VAL A 387 12.24 -9.75 4.64
N ASP A 388 12.59 -9.85 3.36
CA ASP A 388 13.40 -10.92 2.79
C ASP A 388 14.91 -10.74 3.02
N GLY A 389 15.32 -9.56 3.51
CA GLY A 389 16.68 -9.28 3.98
C GLY A 389 16.96 -9.75 5.41
N LEU A 390 15.95 -10.26 6.13
CA LEU A 390 16.06 -10.75 7.51
C LEU A 390 16.59 -12.20 7.61
N ARG A 391 17.40 -12.64 6.63
CA ARG A 391 17.95 -13.99 6.55
C ARG A 391 19.19 -14.21 7.41
N GLU A 392 20.06 -13.22 7.49
CA GLU A 392 21.33 -13.36 8.21
C GLU A 392 21.09 -13.36 9.73
N PRO A 393 21.78 -14.23 10.50
CA PRO A 393 21.53 -14.37 11.94
C PRO A 393 21.57 -13.04 12.70
N HIS A 394 22.54 -12.18 12.39
CA HIS A 394 22.69 -10.90 13.08
C HIS A 394 21.58 -9.89 12.75
N HIS A 395 21.05 -9.89 11.51
CA HIS A 395 19.90 -9.06 11.12
C HIS A 395 18.63 -9.54 11.82
N LEU A 396 18.44 -10.86 11.91
CA LEU A 396 17.30 -11.45 12.59
C LEU A 396 17.34 -11.17 14.10
N GLU A 397 18.51 -11.26 14.73
CA GLU A 397 18.71 -10.90 16.14
C GLU A 397 18.42 -9.42 16.41
N GLU A 398 18.89 -8.52 15.55
CA GLU A 398 18.59 -7.08 15.63
C GLU A 398 17.08 -6.83 15.55
N TYR A 399 16.41 -7.46 14.57
CA TYR A 399 14.97 -7.35 14.42
C TYR A 399 14.21 -7.92 15.61
N GLN A 400 14.62 -9.09 16.12
CA GLN A 400 13.98 -9.71 17.28
C GLN A 400 14.06 -8.82 18.53
N LYS A 401 15.19 -8.15 18.76
CA LYS A 401 15.33 -7.18 19.87
C LYS A 401 14.36 -6.02 19.73
N ALA A 402 14.28 -5.42 18.54
CA ALA A 402 13.35 -4.32 18.26
C ALA A 402 11.88 -4.77 18.38
N LEU A 403 11.58 -5.97 17.90
CA LEU A 403 10.27 -6.60 17.99
C LEU A 403 9.84 -6.84 19.45
N GLU A 404 10.73 -7.36 20.29
CA GLU A 404 10.45 -7.59 21.71
C GLU A 404 10.15 -6.29 22.44
N GLU A 405 10.89 -5.22 22.13
CA GLU A 405 10.61 -3.89 22.64
C GLU A 405 9.26 -3.35 22.15
N TYR A 406 8.96 -3.47 20.86
CA TYR A 406 7.67 -3.09 20.29
C TYR A 406 6.51 -3.83 20.97
N LEU A 407 6.60 -5.17 21.09
CA LEU A 407 5.57 -5.98 21.71
C LEU A 407 5.39 -5.69 23.20
N ARG A 408 6.46 -5.31 23.92
CA ARG A 408 6.37 -4.85 25.32
C ARG A 408 5.54 -3.56 25.39
N VAL A 409 5.89 -2.56 24.58
CA VAL A 409 5.18 -1.28 24.54
C VAL A 409 3.73 -1.46 24.10
N TYR A 410 3.49 -2.31 23.09
CA TYR A 410 2.15 -2.63 22.62
C TYR A 410 1.29 -3.25 23.73
N ARG A 411 1.84 -4.23 24.47
CA ARG A 411 1.17 -4.87 25.61
C ARG A 411 0.78 -3.84 26.67
N ASP A 412 1.68 -2.93 27.01
CA ASP A 412 1.43 -1.89 28.03
C ASP A 412 0.29 -0.94 27.60
N GLU A 413 0.25 -0.53 26.33
CA GLU A 413 -0.82 0.31 25.81
C GLU A 413 -2.15 -0.45 25.64
N GLU A 414 -2.11 -1.75 25.31
CA GLU A 414 -3.31 -2.59 25.25
C GLU A 414 -3.94 -2.79 26.63
N ILE A 415 -3.13 -3.01 27.67
CA ILE A 415 -3.61 -3.09 29.06
C ILE A 415 -4.24 -1.75 29.47
N LYS A 416 -3.59 -0.63 29.17
CA LYS A 416 -4.11 0.70 29.51
C LYS A 416 -5.43 1.02 28.83
N ARG A 417 -5.60 0.64 27.55
CA ARG A 417 -6.79 0.96 26.76
C ARG A 417 -7.94 -0.02 26.98
N ASN A 418 -7.64 -1.32 26.95
CA ASN A 418 -8.63 -2.40 26.87
C ASN A 418 -8.64 -3.32 28.11
N GLY A 419 -7.68 -3.18 29.03
CA GLY A 419 -7.53 -4.09 30.17
C GLY A 419 -7.18 -5.53 29.76
N SER A 420 -6.65 -5.74 28.55
CA SER A 420 -6.38 -7.06 27.99
C SER A 420 -5.01 -7.10 27.31
N THR A 421 -4.51 -8.29 27.00
CA THR A 421 -3.25 -8.50 26.26
C THR A 421 -3.46 -9.36 25.01
N ARG A 422 -4.72 -9.50 24.56
CA ARG A 422 -5.10 -10.50 23.55
C ARG A 422 -4.38 -10.25 22.22
N GLN A 423 -4.30 -9.01 21.77
CA GLN A 423 -3.66 -8.65 20.51
C GLN A 423 -2.14 -8.74 20.61
N ALA A 424 -1.54 -8.26 21.71
CA ALA A 424 -0.11 -8.40 21.97
C ALA A 424 0.33 -9.87 22.02
N ASP A 425 -0.44 -10.71 22.72
CA ASP A 425 -0.18 -12.14 22.83
C ASP A 425 -0.38 -12.84 21.47
N LEU A 426 -1.36 -12.41 20.67
CA LEU A 426 -1.57 -12.93 19.32
C LEU A 426 -0.39 -12.62 18.40
N GLN A 427 0.09 -11.37 18.37
CA GLN A 427 1.26 -11.01 17.57
C GLN A 427 2.51 -11.79 17.99
N ARG A 428 2.70 -11.99 19.30
CA ARG A 428 3.80 -12.81 19.84
C ARG A 428 3.68 -14.28 19.42
N ARG A 429 2.48 -14.87 19.50
CA ARG A 429 2.23 -16.23 19.00
C ARG A 429 2.47 -16.34 17.49
N THR A 430 2.03 -15.37 16.72
CA THR A 430 2.22 -15.29 15.26
C THR A 430 3.70 -15.27 14.88
N TRP A 431 4.52 -14.56 15.66
CA TRP A 431 5.97 -14.57 15.51
C TRP A 431 6.58 -15.94 15.83
N HIS A 432 6.31 -16.49 17.02
CA HIS A 432 6.91 -17.77 17.45
C HIS A 432 6.48 -18.98 16.63
N SER A 433 5.28 -18.96 16.07
CA SER A 433 4.76 -20.04 15.23
C SER A 433 5.29 -20.01 13.78
N GLY A 434 5.99 -18.94 13.39
CA GLY A 434 6.44 -18.72 12.02
C GLY A 434 5.36 -18.18 11.07
N SER A 435 4.11 -18.02 11.53
CA SER A 435 3.00 -17.48 10.73
C SER A 435 3.28 -16.07 10.21
N PHE A 436 4.09 -15.27 10.92
CA PHE A 436 4.61 -14.00 10.42
C PHE A 436 5.22 -14.13 9.02
N TRP A 437 6.13 -15.10 8.84
CA TRP A 437 6.84 -15.32 7.59
C TRP A 437 5.88 -15.80 6.50
N PHE A 438 4.96 -16.70 6.85
CA PHE A 438 3.95 -17.18 5.92
C PHE A 438 3.07 -16.03 5.38
N PHE A 439 2.52 -15.20 6.26
CA PHE A 439 1.68 -14.07 5.84
C PHE A 439 2.45 -13.05 4.99
N LYS A 440 3.73 -12.80 5.30
CA LYS A 440 4.58 -11.92 4.48
C LYS A 440 4.90 -12.53 3.11
N ALA A 441 5.23 -13.82 3.04
CA ALA A 441 5.46 -14.53 1.78
C ALA A 441 4.20 -14.56 0.89
N ALA A 442 3.01 -14.73 1.48
CA ALA A 442 1.75 -14.68 0.74
C ALA A 442 1.42 -13.26 0.22
N THR A 443 1.74 -12.22 1.00
CA THR A 443 1.32 -10.83 0.71
C THR A 443 2.32 -10.06 -0.14
N ILE A 444 3.62 -10.38 -0.10
CA ILE A 444 4.69 -9.61 -0.75
C ILE A 444 5.34 -10.47 -1.86
N PRO A 445 4.88 -10.35 -3.12
CA PRO A 445 5.38 -11.19 -4.21
C PRO A 445 6.89 -11.12 -4.43
N LYS A 446 7.48 -9.91 -4.33
CA LYS A 446 8.93 -9.68 -4.55
C LYS A 446 9.83 -10.43 -3.56
N GLY A 447 9.38 -10.59 -2.31
CA GLY A 447 10.14 -11.28 -1.27
C GLY A 447 9.75 -12.75 -1.10
N MET A 448 8.73 -13.24 -1.82
CA MET A 448 8.06 -14.50 -1.51
C MET A 448 9.02 -15.69 -1.47
N TYR A 449 9.80 -15.88 -2.54
CA TYR A 449 10.73 -17.00 -2.65
C TYR A 449 11.79 -16.97 -1.54
N ASN A 450 12.41 -15.81 -1.32
CA ASN A 450 13.45 -15.63 -0.31
C ASN A 450 12.92 -15.87 1.11
N ILE A 451 11.72 -15.39 1.42
CA ILE A 451 11.06 -15.63 2.71
C ILE A 451 10.73 -17.11 2.88
N PHE A 452 10.18 -17.75 1.83
CA PHE A 452 9.84 -19.17 1.87
C PHE A 452 11.09 -20.02 2.12
N ASN A 453 12.13 -19.86 1.29
CA ASN A 453 13.35 -20.64 1.37
C ASN A 453 14.15 -20.36 2.66
N GLY A 454 14.16 -19.11 3.13
CA GLY A 454 14.93 -18.68 4.30
C GLY A 454 14.26 -18.98 5.64
N HIS A 455 12.93 -18.92 5.72
CA HIS A 455 12.21 -18.95 7.00
C HIS A 455 11.12 -19.99 7.12
N ILE A 456 10.48 -20.42 6.02
CA ILE A 456 9.33 -21.33 6.06
C ILE A 456 9.76 -22.76 5.81
N GLN A 457 10.49 -23.01 4.72
CA GLN A 457 10.94 -24.34 4.34
C GLN A 457 11.81 -25.02 5.42
N PRO A 458 12.76 -24.32 6.08
CA PRO A 458 13.56 -24.90 7.16
C PRO A 458 12.74 -25.37 8.36
N MET A 459 11.52 -24.84 8.56
CA MET A 459 10.63 -25.29 9.64
C MET A 459 10.09 -26.70 9.41
N PHE A 460 10.05 -27.17 8.16
CA PHE A 460 9.62 -28.52 7.81
C PHE A 460 10.81 -29.47 7.62
N ASN A 461 11.91 -28.95 7.07
CA ASN A 461 13.17 -29.69 6.94
C ASN A 461 14.35 -28.72 6.81
N GLU A 462 15.34 -28.86 7.69
CA GLU A 462 16.51 -27.97 7.80
C GLU A 462 17.35 -27.89 6.52
N TYR A 463 17.41 -28.97 5.73
CA TYR A 463 18.33 -29.09 4.60
C TYR A 463 17.64 -28.88 3.24
N HIS A 464 16.31 -28.88 3.16
CA HIS A 464 15.60 -28.80 1.88
C HIS A 464 15.84 -27.49 1.13
N SER A 465 16.18 -26.39 1.82
CA SER A 465 16.54 -25.11 1.20
C SER A 465 17.91 -25.12 0.51
N GLU A 466 18.75 -26.12 0.82
CA GLU A 466 20.08 -26.31 0.23
C GLU A 466 20.08 -27.39 -0.86
N MET A 467 18.98 -28.14 -1.00
CA MET A 467 18.88 -29.28 -1.91
C MET A 467 17.95 -28.98 -3.09
N SER A 468 18.36 -29.35 -4.31
CA SER A 468 17.51 -29.17 -5.51
C SER A 468 16.29 -30.10 -5.53
N ILE A 469 16.35 -31.22 -4.79
CA ILE A 469 15.32 -32.28 -4.84
C ILE A 469 13.91 -31.76 -4.54
N PHE A 470 13.79 -30.78 -3.65
CA PHE A 470 12.51 -30.18 -3.33
C PHE A 470 11.93 -29.46 -4.55
N ASN A 471 12.74 -28.61 -5.18
CA ASN A 471 12.34 -27.84 -6.36
C ASN A 471 12.01 -28.78 -7.52
N ASP A 472 12.86 -29.79 -7.75
CA ASP A 472 12.73 -30.77 -8.83
C ASP A 472 11.44 -31.62 -8.73
N VAL A 473 10.93 -31.84 -7.52
CA VAL A 473 9.69 -32.61 -7.30
C VAL A 473 8.47 -31.71 -7.24
N PHE A 474 8.50 -30.62 -6.46
CA PHE A 474 7.31 -29.83 -6.17
C PHE A 474 6.85 -28.94 -7.33
N TYR A 475 7.75 -28.50 -8.21
CA TYR A 475 7.35 -27.61 -9.31
C TYR A 475 6.35 -28.28 -10.27
N TRP A 476 6.41 -29.60 -10.46
CA TRP A 476 5.45 -30.35 -11.27
C TRP A 476 4.00 -30.23 -10.76
N TYR A 477 3.82 -29.99 -9.46
CA TYR A 477 2.50 -29.85 -8.85
C TYR A 477 1.95 -28.41 -8.92
N TRP A 478 2.69 -27.47 -9.52
CA TRP A 478 2.23 -26.10 -9.71
C TRP A 478 1.09 -26.03 -10.75
N GLY A 479 1.18 -26.82 -11.81
CA GLY A 479 0.15 -26.92 -12.84
C GLY A 479 0.47 -28.00 -13.87
N LEU A 480 -0.55 -28.44 -14.62
CA LEU A 480 -0.44 -29.54 -15.61
C LEU A 480 0.62 -29.31 -16.72
N GLN A 481 1.08 -28.07 -16.90
CA GLN A 481 2.04 -27.64 -17.92
C GLN A 481 3.19 -26.82 -17.32
N ALA A 482 3.66 -27.20 -16.12
CA ALA A 482 4.68 -26.44 -15.40
C ALA A 482 5.99 -26.30 -16.19
N SER A 483 6.48 -27.38 -16.83
CA SER A 483 7.68 -27.35 -17.67
C SER A 483 7.51 -26.46 -18.90
N ASP A 484 6.38 -26.63 -19.60
CA ASP A 484 6.09 -25.92 -20.85
C ASP A 484 5.97 -24.41 -20.59
N LEU A 485 5.46 -24.05 -19.41
CA LEU A 485 5.44 -22.67 -18.96
C LEU A 485 6.86 -22.12 -18.80
N ILE A 486 7.77 -22.84 -18.13
CA ILE A 486 9.16 -22.40 -17.96
C ILE A 486 9.79 -22.15 -19.33
N ASP A 487 9.69 -23.11 -20.26
CA ASP A 487 10.26 -22.97 -21.60
C ASP A 487 9.70 -21.75 -22.33
N ARG A 488 8.36 -21.57 -22.31
CA ARG A 488 7.71 -20.38 -22.88
C ARG A 488 8.20 -19.08 -22.24
N LYS A 489 8.35 -19.04 -20.91
CA LYS A 489 8.80 -17.84 -20.20
C LYS A 489 10.25 -17.49 -20.53
N LEU A 490 11.12 -18.47 -20.77
CA LEU A 490 12.50 -18.22 -21.20
C LEU A 490 12.55 -17.59 -22.59
N GLU A 491 11.70 -18.02 -23.53
CA GLU A 491 11.57 -17.38 -24.85
C GLU A 491 11.04 -15.93 -24.74
N GLU A 492 10.05 -15.70 -23.87
CA GLU A 492 9.53 -14.36 -23.60
C GLU A 492 10.59 -13.45 -22.96
N ARG A 493 11.38 -13.99 -22.03
CA ARG A 493 12.50 -13.27 -21.41
C ARG A 493 13.57 -12.90 -22.44
N GLU A 494 13.91 -13.79 -23.38
CA GLU A 494 14.86 -13.47 -24.43
C GLU A 494 14.38 -12.28 -25.29
N LYS A 495 13.10 -12.28 -25.68
CA LYS A 495 12.47 -11.16 -26.41
C LYS A 495 12.51 -9.88 -25.57
N TYR A 496 12.13 -9.95 -24.30
CA TYR A 496 12.15 -8.84 -23.36
C TYR A 496 13.55 -8.24 -23.19
N VAL A 497 14.59 -9.07 -23.01
CA VAL A 497 15.98 -8.61 -22.88
C VAL A 497 16.47 -7.94 -24.17
N ASN A 498 16.07 -8.47 -25.33
CA ASN A 498 16.39 -7.84 -26.61
C ASN A 498 15.69 -6.49 -26.80
N GLU A 499 14.44 -6.35 -26.36
CA GLU A 499 13.72 -5.07 -26.34
C GLU A 499 14.37 -4.07 -25.38
N LEU A 500 14.74 -4.50 -24.17
CA LEU A 500 15.48 -3.66 -23.21
C LEU A 500 16.80 -3.16 -23.80
N ARG A 501 17.56 -4.04 -24.47
CA ARG A 501 18.80 -3.65 -25.15
C ARG A 501 18.54 -2.61 -26.22
N LYS A 502 17.57 -2.85 -27.12
CA LYS A 502 17.19 -1.90 -28.18
C LYS A 502 16.80 -0.55 -27.60
N ALA A 503 15.96 -0.56 -26.58
CA ALA A 503 15.51 0.65 -25.91
C ALA A 503 16.72 1.37 -25.30
N HIS A 504 17.61 0.68 -24.59
CA HIS A 504 18.79 1.29 -23.95
C HIS A 504 19.74 1.92 -24.97
N TYR A 505 19.91 1.32 -26.15
CA TYR A 505 20.72 1.92 -27.21
C TYR A 505 20.00 3.09 -27.91
N ALA A 506 18.67 3.06 -28.04
CA ALA A 506 17.92 4.17 -28.62
C ALA A 506 18.03 5.46 -27.77
N ASP A 507 18.03 5.36 -26.44
CA ASP A 507 18.26 6.53 -25.57
C ASP A 507 19.66 7.14 -25.77
N LYS A 508 20.65 6.34 -26.17
CA LYS A 508 22.02 6.81 -26.41
C LYS A 508 22.20 7.54 -27.72
N ASP A 509 21.29 7.35 -28.67
CA ASP A 509 21.33 8.04 -29.96
C ASP A 509 20.56 9.38 -29.91
N ASP A 510 19.74 9.61 -28.88
CA ASP A 510 18.93 10.82 -28.65
C ASP A 510 19.54 11.81 -27.63
N ASP A 511 20.58 11.42 -26.87
CA ASP A 511 21.41 12.26 -25.97
C ASP A 511 22.69 12.76 -26.68
#